data_AF-A0A538P3A7-F1
#
_entry.id   AF-A0A538P3A7-F1
#
_cell.length_a   1.000
_cell.length_b   1.000
_cell.length_c   1.000
_cell.angle_alpha   90.00
_cell.angle_beta   90.00
_cell.angle_gamma   90.00
#
_symmetry.space_group_name_H-M   'P 1'
#
loop_
_entity.id
_entity.type
_entity.pdbx_description
1 polymer ?
#
loop_
_entity_poly.entity_id
_entity_poly.type
_entity_poly.pdbx_seq_one_letter_code
_entity_poly.pdbx_strand_id
1 'polypeptide(L)'
;MKTLRIRNIRSFVLAAALLGTAGSLLGQVVFTENFDDEDISDWTAGDENLDNPGDTVFPPSAVGGQLTLHARASCFTFPFSGVASTLKKTIPLANGTYSLSYTVSHSTTHYDFCQGGTGGDSEILVNGVAISGASCNVNNCGTCTVPTATVSGCFAVTGGSVELKFRTFAGDCADSTGVFDNITIAEAPDTDGDGIADACDACPNDPANDADGDGICGDVDQCPNSNLSATVVIDGCDSGVANTLSPNGCTISDRIANCAVGVKRHGDFVNCVAALANSLLAQGVITSAQKDAILTCAGKSKIGK
;
A
#
# COMPACT_ATOMS: atom_id res chain seq x y z
N MET A 1 0.60 -23.51 38.12
CA MET A 1 0.65 -23.03 36.72
C MET A 1 1.12 -24.18 35.85
N LYS A 2 0.20 -24.82 35.11
CA LYS A 2 0.56 -25.80 34.09
C LYS A 2 0.76 -25.03 32.79
N THR A 3 2.01 -24.93 32.35
CA THR A 3 2.37 -24.39 31.04
C THR A 3 1.79 -25.33 29.98
N LEU A 4 0.76 -24.90 29.24
CA LEU A 4 0.33 -25.60 28.03
C LEU A 4 1.45 -25.43 26.99
N ARG A 5 2.29 -26.44 26.84
CA ARG A 5 3.08 -26.62 25.62
C ARG A 5 2.20 -27.38 24.63
N ILE A 6 1.52 -26.65 23.76
CA ILE A 6 0.82 -27.24 22.61
C ILE A 6 1.93 -27.68 21.65
N ARG A 7 2.00 -28.99 21.37
CA ARG A 7 3.12 -29.65 20.68
C ARG A 7 2.77 -30.17 19.28
N ASN A 8 1.66 -29.71 18.71
CA ASN A 8 1.16 -30.09 17.39
C ASN A 8 0.08 -29.08 16.98
N ILE A 9 0.50 -27.98 16.34
CA ILE A 9 -0.42 -27.06 15.67
C ILE A 9 -0.26 -27.32 14.18
N ARG A 10 -1.05 -28.25 13.63
CA ARG A 10 -1.34 -28.22 12.18
C ARG A 10 -2.02 -26.89 11.91
N SER A 11 -1.82 -26.28 10.74
CA SER A 11 -2.41 -24.97 10.41
C SER A 11 -3.85 -24.87 10.93
N PHE A 12 -4.09 -24.02 11.93
CA PHE A 12 -5.39 -23.93 12.58
C PHE A 12 -6.11 -22.69 12.06
N VAL A 13 -7.30 -22.92 11.50
CA VAL A 13 -8.30 -21.86 11.38
C VAL A 13 -8.99 -21.74 12.75
N LEU A 14 -8.85 -20.59 13.40
CA LEU A 14 -9.52 -20.32 14.67
C LEU A 14 -11.00 -20.01 14.40
N ALA A 15 -11.83 -21.04 14.32
CA ALA A 15 -13.28 -20.89 14.28
C ALA A 15 -13.83 -20.62 15.69
N ALA A 16 -13.72 -19.38 16.18
CA ALA A 16 -14.44 -18.97 17.38
C ALA A 16 -15.81 -18.38 16.97
N ALA A 17 -16.83 -19.24 16.90
CA ALA A 17 -18.22 -18.80 16.96
C ALA A 17 -18.55 -18.45 18.43
N LEU A 18 -18.24 -17.23 18.86
CA LEU A 18 -18.65 -16.71 20.16
C LEU A 18 -19.51 -15.46 19.98
N LEU A 19 -20.83 -15.69 19.94
CA LEU A 19 -21.84 -14.70 20.29
C LEU A 19 -21.51 -14.16 21.70
N GLY A 20 -21.00 -12.94 21.79
CA GLY A 20 -20.68 -12.32 23.07
C GLY A 20 -20.24 -10.88 22.94
N THR A 21 -21.17 -9.96 23.19
CA THR A 21 -20.92 -8.54 23.39
C THR A 21 -19.95 -8.32 24.56
N ALA A 22 -18.65 -8.10 24.29
CA ALA A 22 -17.74 -7.27 25.09
C ALA A 22 -16.29 -7.37 24.57
N GLY A 23 -15.75 -6.24 24.10
CA GLY A 23 -14.30 -5.99 24.07
C GLY A 23 -13.56 -6.38 22.80
N SER A 24 -13.88 -5.74 21.67
CA SER A 24 -12.97 -5.71 20.52
C SER A 24 -11.84 -4.72 20.83
N LEU A 25 -10.68 -5.24 21.23
CA LEU A 25 -9.46 -4.43 21.36
C LEU A 25 -8.24 -5.03 20.65
N LEU A 26 -8.39 -6.17 19.98
CA LEU A 26 -7.41 -6.78 19.09
C LEU A 26 -8.21 -7.56 18.03
N GLY A 27 -7.94 -7.32 16.74
CA GLY A 27 -8.56 -8.08 15.64
C GLY A 27 -8.45 -9.58 15.89
N GLN A 28 -9.57 -10.30 15.74
CA GLN A 28 -9.58 -11.73 16.02
C GLN A 28 -8.64 -12.45 15.05
N VAL A 29 -7.62 -13.13 15.58
CA VAL A 29 -6.74 -13.98 14.77
C VAL A 29 -7.55 -15.18 14.28
N VAL A 30 -7.66 -15.30 12.95
CA VAL A 30 -8.48 -16.34 12.29
C VAL A 30 -7.62 -17.43 11.65
N PHE A 31 -6.36 -17.16 11.36
CA PHE A 31 -5.41 -18.15 10.85
C PHE A 31 -3.98 -17.82 11.27
N THR A 32 -3.20 -18.85 11.59
CA THR A 32 -1.76 -18.74 11.81
C THR A 32 -1.00 -19.91 11.22
N GLU A 33 0.19 -19.65 10.70
CA GLU A 33 1.16 -20.66 10.29
C GLU A 33 2.57 -20.22 10.68
N ASN A 34 3.35 -21.12 11.27
CA ASN A 34 4.74 -20.88 11.65
C ASN A 34 5.67 -22.07 11.36
N PHE A 35 5.17 -23.12 10.68
CA PHE A 35 5.93 -24.27 10.22
C PHE A 35 6.75 -24.99 11.31
N ASP A 36 6.42 -24.80 12.59
CA ASP A 36 7.12 -25.41 13.74
C ASP A 36 6.96 -26.94 13.79
N ASP A 37 5.94 -27.47 13.11
CA ASP A 37 5.70 -28.90 12.97
C ASP A 37 6.44 -29.52 11.77
N GLU A 38 7.16 -28.71 11.00
CA GLU A 38 7.89 -29.10 9.79
C GLU A 38 7.00 -29.82 8.76
N ASP A 39 5.68 -29.57 8.79
CA ASP A 39 4.69 -30.23 7.95
C ASP A 39 4.11 -29.26 6.93
N ILE A 40 4.31 -29.57 5.65
CA ILE A 40 3.69 -28.85 4.53
C ILE A 40 2.73 -29.75 3.74
N SER A 41 2.33 -30.89 4.29
CA SER A 41 1.53 -31.90 3.58
C SER A 41 0.10 -31.45 3.26
N ASP A 42 -0.41 -30.43 3.93
CA ASP A 42 -1.69 -29.80 3.66
C ASP A 42 -1.58 -28.53 2.78
N TRP A 43 -0.39 -28.31 2.22
CA TRP A 43 -0.09 -27.31 1.21
C TRP A 43 0.16 -27.97 -0.15
N THR A 44 0.02 -27.19 -1.22
CA THR A 44 0.31 -27.63 -2.58
C THR A 44 1.55 -26.90 -3.11
N ALA A 45 2.63 -27.64 -3.36
CA ALA A 45 3.81 -27.11 -4.03
C ALA A 45 3.54 -26.92 -5.53
N GLY A 46 4.19 -25.93 -6.13
CA GLY A 46 4.13 -25.69 -7.56
C GLY A 46 5.19 -24.70 -8.03
N ASP A 47 5.08 -24.29 -9.28
CA ASP A 47 5.99 -23.39 -9.96
C ASP A 47 5.24 -22.40 -10.84
N GLU A 48 5.91 -21.31 -11.20
CA GLU A 48 5.47 -20.36 -12.24
C GLU A 48 6.65 -20.13 -13.20
N ASN A 49 6.36 -20.09 -14.50
CA ASN A 49 7.36 -19.90 -15.56
C ASN A 49 8.50 -20.95 -15.55
N LEU A 50 8.21 -22.21 -15.20
CA LEU A 50 9.16 -23.32 -15.39
C LEU A 50 9.09 -23.83 -16.85
N ASP A 51 9.40 -22.97 -17.81
CA ASP A 51 9.22 -23.24 -19.24
C ASP A 51 10.55 -23.37 -20.00
N ASN A 52 11.68 -22.94 -19.43
CA ASN A 52 12.98 -23.10 -20.06
C ASN A 52 13.74 -24.35 -19.57
N PRO A 53 14.54 -25.00 -20.43
CA PRO A 53 15.33 -26.19 -20.08
C PRO A 53 16.36 -26.00 -18.95
N GLY A 54 16.71 -24.76 -18.61
CA GLY A 54 17.66 -24.44 -17.54
C GLY A 54 17.00 -23.94 -16.26
N ASP A 55 15.68 -23.71 -16.28
CA ASP A 55 14.95 -23.27 -15.10
C ASP A 55 14.83 -24.45 -14.13
N THR A 56 14.94 -24.18 -12.84
CA THR A 56 14.88 -25.20 -11.80
C THR A 56 14.16 -24.63 -10.59
N VAL A 57 13.13 -25.34 -10.15
CA VAL A 57 12.46 -25.10 -8.86
C VAL A 57 12.79 -26.26 -7.95
N PHE A 58 13.20 -25.96 -6.73
CA PHE A 58 13.49 -26.97 -5.73
C PHE A 58 12.27 -27.21 -4.86
N PRO A 59 12.05 -28.45 -4.36
CA PRO A 59 10.92 -28.73 -3.50
C PRO A 59 10.88 -27.78 -2.30
N PRO A 60 9.73 -27.14 -2.02
CA PRO A 60 9.53 -26.39 -0.78
C PRO A 60 9.89 -27.25 0.43
N SER A 61 10.53 -26.67 1.45
CA SER A 61 10.86 -27.39 2.68
C SER A 61 10.58 -26.54 3.91
N ALA A 62 10.00 -27.16 4.92
CA ALA A 62 9.82 -26.59 6.25
C ALA A 62 10.82 -27.24 7.20
N VAL A 63 11.79 -26.48 7.71
CA VAL A 63 12.82 -26.98 8.63
C VAL A 63 13.09 -25.92 9.68
N GLY A 64 13.11 -26.31 10.96
CA GLY A 64 13.42 -25.41 12.06
C GLY A 64 12.40 -24.27 12.24
N GLY A 65 11.13 -24.51 11.91
CA GLY A 65 10.07 -23.49 12.03
C GLY A 65 10.03 -22.50 10.87
N GLN A 66 10.63 -22.81 9.72
CA GLN A 66 10.69 -21.88 8.59
C GLN A 66 10.42 -22.59 7.28
N LEU A 67 9.57 -22.00 6.45
CA LEU A 67 9.39 -22.41 5.07
C LEU A 67 10.47 -21.79 4.18
N THR A 68 11.17 -22.62 3.42
CA THR A 68 12.11 -22.19 2.39
C THR A 68 11.58 -22.54 0.99
N LEU A 69 11.57 -21.53 0.12
CA LEU A 69 11.31 -21.66 -1.31
C LEU A 69 12.55 -21.25 -2.09
N HIS A 70 12.88 -21.99 -3.15
CA HIS A 70 14.12 -21.81 -3.88
C HIS A 70 13.91 -22.06 -5.38
N ALA A 71 14.32 -21.07 -6.18
CA ALA A 71 14.10 -21.04 -7.61
C ALA A 71 15.37 -20.54 -8.32
N ARG A 72 15.69 -21.13 -9.46
CA ARG A 72 16.85 -20.81 -10.28
C ARG A 72 16.46 -20.68 -11.73
N ALA A 73 16.60 -19.49 -12.29
CA ALA A 73 16.30 -19.22 -13.69
C ALA A 73 17.49 -19.51 -14.60
N SER A 74 17.19 -19.87 -15.85
CA SER A 74 18.16 -20.12 -16.91
C SER A 74 18.84 -18.84 -17.40
N CYS A 75 20.07 -18.99 -17.94
CA CYS A 75 20.85 -17.87 -18.49
C CYS A 75 20.98 -17.89 -20.03
N PHE A 76 20.48 -18.94 -20.69
CA PHE A 76 20.93 -19.29 -22.05
C PHE A 76 19.82 -19.51 -23.06
N THR A 77 18.56 -19.42 -22.63
CA THR A 77 17.40 -19.79 -23.43
C THR A 77 16.38 -18.67 -23.39
N PHE A 78 16.00 -18.18 -24.57
CA PHE A 78 14.90 -17.22 -24.70
C PHE A 78 13.54 -17.96 -24.64
N PRO A 79 12.49 -17.34 -24.07
CA PRO A 79 12.47 -16.01 -23.46
C PRO A 79 13.10 -15.99 -22.06
N PHE A 80 13.79 -14.89 -21.74
CA PHE A 80 14.27 -14.62 -20.38
C PHE A 80 13.09 -14.10 -19.55
N SER A 81 12.37 -15.03 -18.91
CA SER A 81 11.11 -14.77 -18.17
C SER A 81 11.21 -15.04 -16.67
N GLY A 82 12.39 -15.39 -16.16
CA GLY A 82 12.60 -15.89 -14.81
C GLY A 82 11.79 -17.15 -14.48
N VAL A 83 11.82 -17.58 -13.22
CA VAL A 83 11.06 -18.72 -12.69
C VAL A 83 10.70 -18.49 -11.22
N ALA A 84 9.56 -19.01 -10.76
CA ALA A 84 9.18 -18.94 -9.34
C ALA A 84 8.92 -20.32 -8.73
N SER A 85 9.37 -20.49 -7.50
CA SER A 85 8.94 -21.57 -6.61
C SER A 85 7.73 -21.11 -5.83
N THR A 86 6.70 -21.96 -5.71
CA THR A 86 5.48 -21.61 -4.98
C THR A 86 5.01 -22.68 -4.01
N LEU A 87 4.34 -22.25 -2.95
CA LEU A 87 3.58 -23.11 -2.03
C LEU A 87 2.23 -22.44 -1.75
N LYS A 88 1.13 -23.15 -1.96
CA LYS A 88 -0.21 -22.54 -1.85
C LYS A 88 -1.20 -23.36 -1.02
N LYS A 89 -2.18 -22.67 -0.45
CA LYS A 89 -3.28 -23.24 0.33
C LYS A 89 -4.53 -22.38 0.23
N THR A 90 -5.67 -23.04 0.13
CA THR A 90 -6.98 -22.38 0.25
C THR A 90 -7.40 -22.37 1.71
N ILE A 91 -7.70 -21.18 2.24
CA ILE A 91 -8.12 -20.96 3.61
C ILE A 91 -9.60 -20.55 3.59
N PRO A 92 -10.49 -21.26 4.30
CA PRO A 92 -11.86 -20.82 4.48
C PRO A 92 -11.87 -19.59 5.40
N LEU A 93 -12.40 -18.47 4.91
CA LEU A 93 -12.53 -17.21 5.65
C LEU A 93 -13.89 -16.61 5.32
N ALA A 94 -14.59 -16.06 6.32
CA ALA A 94 -15.85 -15.37 6.05
C ALA A 94 -15.63 -14.16 5.14
N ASN A 95 -16.71 -13.64 4.53
CA ASN A 95 -16.61 -12.37 3.82
C ASN A 95 -16.31 -11.26 4.83
N GLY A 96 -15.36 -10.38 4.50
CA GLY A 96 -14.92 -9.31 5.38
C GLY A 96 -13.54 -8.79 4.98
N THR A 97 -13.04 -7.84 5.75
CA THR A 97 -11.70 -7.27 5.60
C THR A 97 -10.75 -7.87 6.64
N TYR A 98 -9.52 -8.09 6.22
CA TYR A 98 -8.51 -8.79 7.00
C TYR A 98 -7.15 -8.12 6.83
N SER A 99 -6.30 -8.32 7.84
CA SER A 99 -4.87 -8.03 7.76
C SER A 99 -4.09 -9.33 7.72
N LEU A 100 -3.03 -9.37 6.92
CA LEU A 100 -2.03 -10.43 6.89
C LEU A 100 -0.69 -9.83 7.34
N SER A 101 -0.02 -10.50 8.27
CA SER A 101 1.37 -10.24 8.62
C SER A 101 2.20 -11.50 8.55
N TYR A 102 3.46 -11.37 8.15
CA TYR A 102 4.42 -12.48 8.11
C TYR A 102 5.85 -11.95 8.19
N THR A 103 6.78 -12.83 8.55
CA THR A 103 8.21 -12.57 8.45
C THR A 103 8.79 -13.21 7.20
N VAL A 104 9.62 -12.45 6.49
CA VAL A 104 10.28 -12.91 5.28
C VAL A 104 11.73 -12.45 5.23
N SER A 105 12.61 -13.33 4.75
CA SER A 105 13.94 -12.95 4.28
C SER A 105 14.11 -13.40 2.84
N HIS A 106 15.00 -12.72 2.12
CA HIS A 106 15.23 -12.98 0.71
C HIS A 106 16.72 -12.92 0.40
N SER A 107 17.21 -13.81 -0.45
CA SER A 107 18.55 -13.73 -1.01
C SER A 107 18.49 -14.08 -2.48
N THR A 108 19.13 -13.25 -3.31
CA THR A 108 19.31 -13.53 -4.73
C THR A 108 20.79 -13.46 -5.07
N THR A 109 21.26 -14.46 -5.82
CA THR A 109 22.58 -14.43 -6.45
C THR A 109 22.42 -14.46 -7.96
N HIS A 110 23.08 -13.53 -8.63
CA HIS A 110 23.08 -13.38 -10.09
C HIS A 110 24.45 -13.78 -10.66
N TYR A 111 24.47 -14.64 -11.67
CA TYR A 111 25.70 -15.36 -12.07
C TYR A 111 26.23 -15.09 -13.49
N ASP A 112 25.47 -14.50 -14.41
CA ASP A 112 25.92 -14.37 -15.81
C ASP A 112 25.35 -13.15 -16.56
N PHE A 113 26.10 -12.63 -17.54
CA PHE A 113 25.83 -11.42 -18.34
C PHE A 113 25.36 -10.22 -17.51
N CYS A 114 26.29 -9.57 -16.80
CA CYS A 114 26.05 -8.41 -15.91
C CYS A 114 25.56 -7.12 -16.65
N GLN A 115 24.51 -7.20 -17.47
CA GLN A 115 23.92 -6.10 -18.25
C GLN A 115 22.40 -6.13 -18.08
N GLY A 116 21.87 -5.27 -17.21
CA GLY A 116 20.45 -5.18 -16.88
C GLY A 116 20.11 -5.99 -15.64
N GLY A 117 19.79 -5.31 -14.53
CA GLY A 117 19.51 -5.97 -13.26
C GLY A 117 18.18 -6.73 -13.32
N THR A 118 18.24 -8.04 -13.20
CA THR A 118 17.10 -8.90 -12.87
C THR A 118 17.31 -9.41 -11.44
N GLY A 119 16.49 -8.93 -10.51
CA GLY A 119 16.50 -9.41 -9.12
C GLY A 119 15.50 -10.52 -8.90
N GLY A 120 15.25 -10.79 -7.63
CA GLY A 120 14.23 -11.72 -7.18
C GLY A 120 13.40 -11.09 -6.08
N ASP A 121 12.22 -11.68 -5.88
CA ASP A 121 11.24 -11.23 -4.90
C ASP A 121 10.72 -12.43 -4.11
N SER A 122 10.50 -12.24 -2.81
CA SER A 122 9.84 -13.21 -1.93
C SER A 122 8.61 -12.55 -1.30
N GLU A 123 7.43 -13.08 -1.58
CA GLU A 123 6.15 -12.47 -1.20
C GLU A 123 5.08 -13.53 -0.91
N ILE A 124 4.05 -13.13 -0.16
CA ILE A 124 2.78 -13.87 -0.08
C ILE A 124 1.74 -13.13 -0.92
N LEU A 125 1.12 -13.85 -1.84
CA LEU A 125 -0.02 -13.40 -2.62
C LEU A 125 -1.32 -13.92 -2.00
N VAL A 126 -2.31 -13.04 -1.88
CA VAL A 126 -3.69 -13.36 -1.53
C VAL A 126 -4.53 -13.27 -2.79
N ASN A 127 -5.09 -14.39 -3.24
CA ASN A 127 -5.84 -14.49 -4.50
C ASN A 127 -5.06 -13.92 -5.71
N GLY A 128 -3.74 -14.09 -5.71
CA GLY A 128 -2.85 -13.57 -6.77
C GLY A 128 -2.42 -12.11 -6.61
N VAL A 129 -2.81 -11.42 -5.54
CA VAL A 129 -2.36 -10.04 -5.23
C VAL A 129 -1.34 -10.07 -4.09
N ALA A 130 -0.15 -9.50 -4.32
CA ALA A 130 0.92 -9.49 -3.33
C ALA A 130 0.64 -8.62 -2.09
N ILE A 131 0.88 -9.15 -0.90
CA ILE A 131 0.80 -8.43 0.39
C ILE A 131 2.21 -8.00 0.79
N SER A 132 2.77 -7.04 0.03
CA SER A 132 4.17 -6.60 0.13
C SER A 132 5.16 -7.78 0.04
N GLY A 133 6.46 -7.50 0.02
CA GLY A 133 7.46 -8.56 -0.10
C GLY A 133 8.87 -8.09 0.21
N ALA A 134 9.79 -9.04 0.26
CA ALA A 134 11.21 -8.76 0.28
C ALA A 134 11.76 -8.88 -1.14
N SER A 135 12.20 -7.75 -1.68
CA SER A 135 12.84 -7.67 -2.99
C SER A 135 14.25 -7.15 -2.84
N CYS A 136 15.17 -7.68 -3.63
CA CYS A 136 16.36 -6.90 -3.92
C CYS A 136 16.99 -7.18 -5.28
N ASN A 137 17.63 -6.13 -5.80
CA ASN A 137 18.24 -6.11 -7.12
C ASN A 137 19.75 -5.89 -7.02
N VAL A 138 20.50 -6.65 -7.81
CA VAL A 138 21.92 -6.40 -8.08
C VAL A 138 22.07 -6.00 -9.55
N ASN A 139 22.66 -4.84 -9.81
CA ASN A 139 22.89 -4.36 -11.18
C ASN A 139 24.08 -5.05 -11.87
N ASN A 140 24.71 -6.01 -11.20
CA ASN A 140 25.88 -6.74 -11.64
C ASN A 140 25.85 -8.15 -11.07
N CYS A 141 26.77 -8.99 -11.55
CA CYS A 141 27.07 -10.27 -10.95
C CYS A 141 27.41 -10.11 -9.46
N GLY A 142 26.68 -10.82 -8.60
CA GLY A 142 26.78 -10.64 -7.15
C GLY A 142 25.59 -11.22 -6.40
N THR A 143 25.68 -11.16 -5.07
CA THR A 143 24.60 -11.58 -4.16
C THR A 143 24.03 -10.37 -3.47
N CYS A 144 22.71 -10.31 -3.39
CA CYS A 144 22.01 -9.44 -2.46
C CYS A 144 21.20 -10.28 -1.47
N THR A 145 21.17 -9.82 -0.23
CA THR A 145 20.40 -10.43 0.84
C THR A 145 19.60 -9.34 1.57
N VAL A 146 18.30 -9.56 1.70
CA VAL A 146 17.42 -8.80 2.57
C VAL A 146 17.30 -9.59 3.88
N PRO A 147 17.72 -9.02 5.03
CA PRO A 147 17.56 -9.69 6.32
C PRO A 147 16.08 -9.90 6.64
N THR A 148 15.79 -10.84 7.55
CA THR A 148 14.42 -11.11 7.97
C THR A 148 13.74 -9.83 8.46
N ALA A 149 12.58 -9.52 7.88
CA ALA A 149 11.73 -8.41 8.26
C ALA A 149 10.28 -8.87 8.39
N THR A 150 9.51 -8.20 9.24
CA THR A 150 8.06 -8.35 9.28
C THR A 150 7.44 -7.44 8.23
N VAL A 151 6.57 -8.01 7.41
CA VAL A 151 5.76 -7.29 6.44
C VAL A 151 4.29 -7.52 6.76
N SER A 152 3.45 -6.56 6.36
CA SER A 152 2.01 -6.61 6.58
C SER A 152 1.25 -5.89 5.49
N GLY A 153 0.00 -6.27 5.29
CA GLY A 153 -0.95 -5.53 4.46
C GLY A 153 -2.36 -6.06 4.66
N CYS A 154 -3.31 -5.48 3.93
CA CYS A 154 -4.74 -5.77 4.09
C CYS A 154 -5.33 -6.35 2.81
N PHE A 155 -6.41 -7.11 2.96
CA PHE A 155 -7.15 -7.69 1.85
C PHE A 155 -8.62 -7.91 2.24
N ALA A 156 -9.49 -7.94 1.23
CA ALA A 156 -10.89 -8.28 1.39
C ALA A 156 -11.17 -9.71 0.92
N VAL A 157 -12.14 -10.36 1.55
CA VAL A 157 -12.63 -11.68 1.18
C VAL A 157 -14.04 -11.57 0.64
N THR A 158 -14.22 -12.02 -0.60
CA THR A 158 -15.52 -12.17 -1.24
C THR A 158 -15.61 -13.61 -1.77
N GLY A 159 -16.47 -14.44 -1.17
CA GLY A 159 -16.67 -15.83 -1.61
C GLY A 159 -16.35 -16.90 -0.57
N GLY A 160 -16.08 -16.53 0.69
CA GLY A 160 -15.95 -17.50 1.78
C GLY A 160 -14.59 -18.22 1.87
N SER A 161 -13.59 -17.80 1.09
CA SER A 161 -12.23 -18.34 1.15
C SER A 161 -11.22 -17.45 0.44
N VAL A 162 -9.93 -17.64 0.74
CA VAL A 162 -8.80 -17.06 0.01
C VAL A 162 -7.77 -18.13 -0.35
N GLU A 163 -7.08 -17.95 -1.48
CA GLU A 163 -5.81 -18.62 -1.75
C GLU A 163 -4.68 -17.80 -1.15
N LEU A 164 -3.92 -18.39 -0.22
CA LEU A 164 -2.58 -17.91 0.10
C LEU A 164 -1.58 -18.63 -0.79
N LYS A 165 -0.73 -17.87 -1.47
CA LYS A 165 0.38 -18.39 -2.28
C LYS A 165 1.68 -17.71 -1.85
N PHE A 166 2.59 -18.50 -1.32
CA PHE A 166 3.97 -18.11 -1.03
C PHE A 166 4.73 -18.23 -2.34
N ARG A 167 5.50 -17.20 -2.70
CA ARG A 167 6.22 -17.13 -3.96
C ARG A 167 7.62 -16.60 -3.73
N THR A 168 8.61 -17.33 -4.23
CA THR A 168 9.96 -16.83 -4.42
C THR A 168 10.27 -16.84 -5.90
N PHE A 169 10.39 -15.65 -6.48
CA PHE A 169 10.74 -15.45 -7.88
C PHE A 169 12.25 -15.23 -8.01
N ALA A 170 12.84 -15.91 -8.97
CA ALA A 170 14.18 -15.64 -9.49
C ALA A 170 14.06 -15.01 -10.87
N GLY A 171 14.57 -13.79 -11.01
CA GLY A 171 14.74 -13.17 -12.32
C GLY A 171 15.78 -13.90 -13.17
N ASP A 172 16.00 -13.41 -14.38
CA ASP A 172 16.89 -14.08 -15.35
C ASP A 172 18.30 -14.24 -14.81
N CYS A 173 18.93 -15.36 -15.15
CA CYS A 173 20.28 -15.70 -14.70
C CYS A 173 20.47 -15.67 -13.16
N ALA A 174 19.38 -15.79 -12.39
CA ALA A 174 19.40 -15.65 -10.95
C ALA A 174 18.99 -16.93 -10.22
N ASP A 175 19.46 -17.03 -8.99
CA ASP A 175 19.05 -18.02 -8.01
C ASP A 175 18.58 -17.27 -6.77
N SER A 176 17.31 -17.49 -6.43
CA SER A 176 16.63 -16.80 -5.35
C SER A 176 16.15 -17.79 -4.30
N THR A 177 16.37 -17.42 -3.05
CA THR A 177 15.87 -18.13 -1.88
C THR A 177 15.01 -17.18 -1.06
N GLY A 178 13.81 -17.62 -0.73
CA GLY A 178 12.90 -16.93 0.20
C GLY A 178 12.63 -17.80 1.40
N VAL A 179 12.67 -17.19 2.58
CA VAL A 179 12.37 -17.86 3.85
C VAL A 179 11.20 -17.14 4.51
N PHE A 180 10.14 -17.88 4.85
CA PHE A 180 8.88 -17.36 5.40
C PHE A 180 8.57 -18.01 6.74
N ASP A 181 8.04 -17.21 7.67
CA ASP A 181 7.66 -17.62 9.03
C ASP A 181 6.63 -16.63 9.64
N ASN A 182 6.00 -16.97 10.76
CA ASN A 182 5.09 -16.14 11.57
C ASN A 182 3.91 -15.55 10.79
N ILE A 183 3.28 -16.34 9.93
CA ILE A 183 2.14 -15.95 9.10
C ILE A 183 0.90 -15.85 9.99
N THR A 184 0.24 -14.70 9.99
CA THR A 184 -0.95 -14.42 10.79
C THR A 184 -1.97 -13.67 9.94
N ILE A 185 -3.21 -14.18 9.90
CA ILE A 185 -4.37 -13.44 9.40
C ILE A 185 -5.27 -13.10 10.58
N ALA A 186 -5.65 -11.83 10.68
CA ALA A 186 -6.61 -11.33 11.65
C ALA A 186 -7.72 -10.53 10.97
N GLU A 187 -8.95 -10.63 11.51
CA GLU A 187 -10.03 -9.72 11.16
C GLU A 187 -9.57 -8.29 11.41
N ALA A 188 -9.80 -7.43 10.42
CA ALA A 188 -9.47 -6.02 10.51
C ALA A 188 -10.76 -5.21 10.37
N PRO A 189 -10.97 -4.17 11.18
CA PRO A 189 -12.11 -3.29 11.00
C PRO A 189 -12.00 -2.55 9.66
N ASP A 190 -13.15 -2.26 9.07
CA ASP A 190 -13.36 -1.42 7.88
C ASP A 190 -14.54 -0.54 8.25
N THR A 191 -14.23 0.66 8.73
CA THR A 191 -15.16 1.54 9.44
C THR A 191 -16.13 2.23 8.47
N ASP A 192 -15.69 2.55 7.26
CA ASP A 192 -16.51 3.22 6.25
C ASP A 192 -17.07 2.27 5.17
N GLY A 193 -16.59 1.04 5.10
CA GLY A 193 -17.09 -0.01 4.23
C GLY A 193 -16.60 0.10 2.78
N ASP A 194 -15.46 0.73 2.53
CA ASP A 194 -14.88 0.87 1.19
C ASP A 194 -14.13 -0.39 0.71
N GLY A 195 -13.97 -1.38 1.60
CA GLY A 195 -13.30 -2.64 1.35
C GLY A 195 -11.81 -2.64 1.66
N ILE A 196 -11.27 -1.53 2.16
CA ILE A 196 -9.93 -1.38 2.72
C ILE A 196 -10.08 -1.41 4.25
N ALA A 197 -9.23 -2.18 4.93
CA ALA A 197 -9.27 -2.17 6.39
C ALA A 197 -8.65 -0.88 6.94
N ASP A 198 -9.16 -0.38 8.09
CA ASP A 198 -8.73 0.86 8.74
C ASP A 198 -7.20 0.96 8.92
N ALA A 199 -6.52 -0.18 9.12
CA ALA A 199 -5.07 -0.23 9.32
C ALA A 199 -4.26 0.02 8.03
N CYS A 200 -4.89 -0.10 6.88
CA CYS A 200 -4.32 0.14 5.56
C CYS A 200 -5.07 1.23 4.78
N ASP A 201 -6.07 1.86 5.40
CA ASP A 201 -6.83 2.93 4.81
C ASP A 201 -6.25 4.28 5.21
N ALA A 202 -5.98 5.13 4.22
CA ALA A 202 -5.53 6.50 4.45
C ALA A 202 -6.69 7.37 4.98
N CYS A 203 -7.92 7.01 4.63
CA CYS A 203 -9.15 7.71 4.92
C CYS A 203 -10.18 6.79 5.57
N PRO A 204 -9.90 6.24 6.77
CA PRO A 204 -10.69 5.16 7.42
C PRO A 204 -12.13 5.52 7.81
N ASN A 205 -12.60 6.73 7.51
CA ASN A 205 -13.96 7.18 7.78
C ASN A 205 -14.63 7.79 6.54
N ASP A 206 -13.99 7.71 5.37
CA ASP A 206 -14.50 8.25 4.12
C ASP A 206 -14.36 7.23 2.98
N PRO A 207 -15.48 6.59 2.56
CA PRO A 207 -15.42 5.56 1.54
C PRO A 207 -15.11 6.11 0.14
N ALA A 208 -15.12 7.44 -0.04
CA ALA A 208 -14.68 8.09 -1.27
C ALA A 208 -13.18 8.42 -1.27
N ASN A 209 -12.48 8.20 -0.16
CA ASN A 209 -11.08 8.56 0.06
C ASN A 209 -10.78 10.05 -0.24
N ASP A 210 -9.50 10.41 -0.40
CA ASP A 210 -9.07 11.71 -0.91
C ASP A 210 -9.42 11.87 -2.40
N ALA A 211 -10.66 12.30 -2.64
CA ALA A 211 -11.26 12.32 -3.98
C ALA A 211 -10.65 13.37 -4.92
N ASP A 212 -10.09 14.46 -4.39
CA ASP A 212 -9.47 15.53 -5.17
C ASP A 212 -7.93 15.51 -5.17
N GLY A 213 -7.34 14.65 -4.34
CA GLY A 213 -5.91 14.34 -4.34
C GLY A 213 -5.08 15.39 -3.61
N ASP A 214 -5.68 16.16 -2.70
CA ASP A 214 -4.99 17.21 -1.94
C ASP A 214 -4.23 16.67 -0.71
N GLY A 215 -4.45 15.40 -0.36
CA GLY A 215 -3.86 14.70 0.78
C GLY A 215 -4.72 14.74 2.05
N ILE A 216 -5.94 15.28 1.99
CA ILE A 216 -6.91 15.35 3.08
C ILE A 216 -8.13 14.50 2.71
N CYS A 217 -8.58 13.68 3.65
CA CYS A 217 -9.76 12.85 3.43
C CYS A 217 -11.03 13.69 3.34
N GLY A 218 -11.94 13.31 2.44
CA GLY A 218 -13.15 14.09 2.13
C GLY A 218 -14.12 14.24 3.30
N ASP A 219 -14.08 13.35 4.30
CA ASP A 219 -14.86 13.47 5.54
C ASP A 219 -14.43 14.66 6.41
N VAL A 220 -13.17 15.07 6.33
CA VAL A 220 -12.59 16.20 7.08
C VAL A 220 -12.20 17.39 6.21
N ASP A 221 -12.30 17.27 4.88
CA ASP A 221 -12.01 18.33 3.93
C ASP A 221 -13.17 19.34 3.80
N GLN A 222 -12.83 20.63 3.90
CA GLN A 222 -13.78 21.73 3.74
C GLN A 222 -13.93 22.21 2.29
N CYS A 223 -13.05 21.76 1.40
CA CYS A 223 -12.97 22.13 0.00
C CYS A 223 -12.87 20.88 -0.89
N PRO A 224 -13.95 20.09 -1.05
CA PRO A 224 -13.94 18.75 -1.68
C PRO A 224 -13.60 18.71 -3.19
N ASN A 225 -13.16 19.84 -3.77
CA ASN A 225 -12.72 19.98 -5.14
C ASN A 225 -11.60 21.03 -5.21
N SER A 226 -10.57 20.86 -4.39
CA SER A 226 -9.44 21.76 -4.25
C SER A 226 -8.69 22.00 -5.56
N ASN A 227 -8.35 23.26 -5.81
CA ASN A 227 -7.55 23.62 -6.98
C ASN A 227 -6.06 23.43 -6.69
N LEU A 228 -5.47 22.33 -7.17
CA LEU A 228 -4.06 21.97 -6.95
C LEU A 228 -3.07 22.60 -7.94
N SER A 229 -3.47 23.66 -8.67
CA SER A 229 -2.55 24.41 -9.54
C SER A 229 -1.38 24.96 -8.73
N ALA A 230 -0.16 24.96 -9.29
CA ALA A 230 1.04 25.40 -8.57
C ALA A 230 0.99 26.87 -8.09
N THR A 231 0.30 27.73 -8.84
CA THR A 231 0.18 29.16 -8.55
C THR A 231 -1.28 29.62 -8.48
N VAL A 232 -1.51 30.73 -7.80
CA VAL A 232 -2.82 31.36 -7.69
C VAL A 232 -3.16 32.09 -8.99
N VAL A 233 -4.16 31.58 -9.71
CA VAL A 233 -4.67 32.13 -10.97
C VAL A 233 -6.08 32.68 -10.78
N ILE A 234 -6.30 33.95 -11.14
CA ILE A 234 -7.59 34.64 -11.00
C ILE A 234 -8.04 35.15 -12.37
N ASP A 235 -9.10 34.58 -12.93
CA ASP A 235 -9.66 34.97 -14.24
C ASP A 235 -8.60 35.06 -15.34
N GLY A 236 -7.72 34.05 -15.41
CA GLY A 236 -6.62 33.95 -16.37
C GLY A 236 -5.37 34.78 -16.03
N CYS A 237 -5.37 35.55 -14.93
CA CYS A 237 -4.18 36.22 -14.41
C CYS A 237 -3.45 35.33 -13.42
N ASP A 238 -2.25 34.85 -13.78
CA ASP A 238 -1.35 34.17 -12.85
C ASP A 238 -0.59 35.18 -12.00
N SER A 239 -0.74 35.09 -10.68
CA SER A 239 -0.07 35.97 -9.73
C SER A 239 1.40 35.62 -9.47
N GLY A 240 1.84 34.43 -9.87
CA GLY A 240 3.15 33.86 -9.52
C GLY A 240 3.31 33.48 -8.04
N VAL A 241 2.24 33.61 -7.25
CA VAL A 241 2.22 33.22 -5.83
C VAL A 241 1.87 31.75 -5.74
N ALA A 242 2.66 31.00 -4.95
CA ALA A 242 2.39 29.59 -4.68
C ALA A 242 0.97 29.40 -4.11
N ASN A 243 0.25 28.43 -4.65
CA ASN A 243 -1.11 28.12 -4.20
C ASN A 243 -1.07 27.16 -3.01
N THR A 244 -0.81 27.70 -1.83
CA THR A 244 -0.61 26.89 -0.64
C THR A 244 -1.91 26.21 -0.20
N LEU A 245 -1.86 24.89 -0.05
CA LEU A 245 -2.88 24.07 0.62
C LEU A 245 -2.85 24.34 2.14
N SER A 246 -4.02 24.55 2.74
CA SER A 246 -4.14 24.69 4.19
C SER A 246 -4.66 23.42 4.86
N PRO A 247 -4.45 23.24 6.18
CA PRO A 247 -4.79 21.97 6.87
C PRO A 247 -6.28 21.59 6.88
N ASN A 248 -7.16 22.45 6.39
CA ASN A 248 -8.59 22.17 6.24
C ASN A 248 -8.95 21.72 4.81
N GLY A 249 -7.94 21.38 3.99
CA GLY A 249 -8.04 20.98 2.58
C GLY A 249 -8.21 22.15 1.61
N CYS A 250 -8.52 23.37 2.04
CA CYS A 250 -8.65 24.47 1.09
C CYS A 250 -7.29 25.04 0.63
N THR A 251 -7.11 25.29 -0.67
CA THR A 251 -6.00 26.11 -1.19
C THR A 251 -6.32 27.61 -1.17
N ILE A 252 -5.32 28.46 -1.44
CA ILE A 252 -5.53 29.92 -1.60
C ILE A 252 -6.51 30.19 -2.75
N SER A 253 -6.40 29.44 -3.86
CA SER A 253 -7.28 29.57 -5.02
C SER A 253 -8.74 29.25 -4.66
N ASP A 254 -8.99 28.23 -3.82
CA ASP A 254 -10.35 27.86 -3.40
C ASP A 254 -10.99 28.94 -2.53
N ARG A 255 -10.19 29.51 -1.62
CA ARG A 255 -10.62 30.63 -0.77
C ARG A 255 -10.91 31.89 -1.60
N ILE A 256 -10.19 32.12 -2.69
CA ILE A 256 -10.47 33.20 -3.64
C ILE A 256 -11.71 32.89 -4.49
N ALA A 257 -11.90 31.64 -4.92
CA ALA A 257 -13.10 31.22 -5.65
C ALA A 257 -14.36 31.43 -4.79
N ASN A 258 -14.30 31.16 -3.49
CA ASN A 258 -15.37 31.46 -2.54
C ASN A 258 -15.71 32.96 -2.47
N CYS A 259 -14.73 33.85 -2.65
CA CYS A 259 -15.00 35.29 -2.77
C CYS A 259 -15.79 35.66 -4.04
N ALA A 260 -15.81 34.83 -5.08
CA ALA A 260 -16.52 35.08 -6.34
C ALA A 260 -17.99 34.60 -6.31
N VAL A 261 -18.34 33.70 -5.38
CA VAL A 261 -19.69 33.11 -5.30
C VAL A 261 -20.74 34.18 -5.05
N GLY A 262 -21.70 34.31 -5.96
CA GLY A 262 -22.85 35.21 -5.82
C GLY A 262 -22.54 36.71 -5.90
N VAL A 263 -21.31 37.10 -6.28
CA VAL A 263 -20.93 38.51 -6.38
C VAL A 263 -21.58 39.20 -7.57
N LYS A 264 -22.23 40.35 -7.31
CA LYS A 264 -22.86 41.20 -8.33
C LYS A 264 -22.06 42.47 -8.68
N ARG A 265 -21.14 42.88 -7.81
CA ARG A 265 -20.31 44.08 -8.00
C ARG A 265 -18.85 43.72 -7.81
N HIS A 266 -18.03 44.10 -8.77
CA HIS A 266 -16.60 43.80 -8.80
C HIS A 266 -15.86 44.25 -7.53
N GLY A 267 -16.25 45.41 -6.97
CA GLY A 267 -15.67 45.90 -5.71
C GLY A 267 -15.89 44.99 -4.51
N ASP A 268 -17.00 44.22 -4.47
CA ASP A 268 -17.28 43.29 -3.38
C ASP A 268 -16.32 42.08 -3.45
N PHE A 269 -16.06 41.56 -4.66
CA PHE A 269 -15.06 40.51 -4.90
C PHE A 269 -13.66 40.98 -4.48
N VAL A 270 -13.21 42.14 -4.98
CA VAL A 270 -11.87 42.67 -4.67
C VAL A 270 -11.69 42.93 -3.17
N ASN A 271 -12.72 43.44 -2.47
CA ASN A 271 -12.68 43.61 -1.02
C ASN A 271 -12.57 42.28 -0.27
N CYS A 272 -13.29 41.24 -0.70
CA CYS A 272 -13.18 39.91 -0.11
C CYS A 272 -11.76 39.34 -0.28
N VAL A 273 -11.19 39.43 -1.49
CA VAL A 273 -9.81 38.97 -1.74
C VAL A 273 -8.79 39.78 -0.93
N ALA A 274 -9.01 41.10 -0.75
CA ALA A 274 -8.18 41.94 0.11
C ALA A 274 -8.22 41.50 1.58
N ALA A 275 -9.40 41.19 2.11
CA ALA A 275 -9.55 40.68 3.48
C ALA A 275 -8.84 39.32 3.65
N LEU A 276 -9.01 38.41 2.68
CA LEU A 276 -8.34 37.12 2.65
C LEU A 276 -6.81 37.28 2.63
N ALA A 277 -6.27 38.08 1.70
CA ALA A 277 -4.83 38.26 1.57
C ALA A 277 -4.20 38.95 2.80
N ASN A 278 -4.94 39.84 3.48
CA ASN A 278 -4.53 40.38 4.78
C ASN A 278 -4.46 39.30 5.86
N SER A 279 -5.44 38.40 5.92
CA SER A 279 -5.44 37.29 6.87
C SER A 279 -4.26 36.35 6.61
N LEU A 280 -3.98 36.02 5.34
CA LEU A 280 -2.86 35.15 4.96
C LEU A 280 -1.50 35.79 5.30
N LEU A 281 -1.36 37.10 5.08
CA LEU A 281 -0.16 37.85 5.46
C LEU A 281 0.04 37.86 6.98
N ALA A 282 -1.03 38.08 7.75
CA ALA A 282 -0.97 38.07 9.22
C ALA A 282 -0.61 36.68 9.77
N GLN A 283 -0.99 35.61 9.07
CA GLN A 283 -0.62 34.22 9.39
C GLN A 283 0.78 33.83 8.90
N GLY A 284 1.46 34.69 8.14
CA GLY A 284 2.78 34.41 7.57
C GLY A 284 2.76 33.42 6.39
N VAL A 285 1.59 33.11 5.84
CA VAL A 285 1.43 32.19 4.69
C VAL A 285 1.96 32.83 3.41
N ILE A 286 1.80 34.15 3.29
CA ILE A 286 2.30 34.95 2.17
C ILE A 286 3.05 36.18 2.67
N THR A 287 3.92 36.72 1.83
CA THR A 287 4.63 37.99 2.02
C THR A 287 3.81 39.18 1.53
N SER A 288 4.20 40.39 1.93
CA SER A 288 3.55 41.62 1.45
C SER A 288 3.60 41.74 -0.09
N ALA A 289 4.71 41.35 -0.72
CA ALA A 289 4.84 41.36 -2.18
C ALA A 289 3.89 40.37 -2.86
N GLN A 290 3.71 39.17 -2.28
CA GLN A 290 2.76 38.17 -2.78
C GLN A 290 1.31 38.63 -2.62
N LYS A 291 0.97 39.27 -1.50
CA LYS A 291 -0.34 39.91 -1.33
C LYS A 291 -0.61 40.92 -2.44
N ASP A 292 0.34 41.81 -2.74
CA ASP A 292 0.16 42.82 -3.79
C ASP A 292 -0.01 42.19 -5.18
N ALA A 293 0.68 41.08 -5.46
CA ALA A 293 0.52 40.32 -6.70
C ALA A 293 -0.88 39.72 -6.85
N ILE A 294 -1.41 39.09 -5.78
CA ILE A 294 -2.78 38.54 -5.75
C ILE A 294 -3.80 39.65 -5.99
N LEU A 295 -3.68 40.79 -5.30
CA LEU A 295 -4.61 41.91 -5.46
C LEU A 295 -4.55 42.56 -6.83
N THR A 296 -3.36 42.57 -7.45
CA THR A 296 -3.18 43.04 -8.84
C THR A 296 -3.97 42.18 -9.82
N CYS A 297 -3.94 40.85 -9.66
CA CYS A 297 -4.75 39.96 -10.49
C CYS A 297 -6.26 40.11 -10.19
N ALA A 298 -6.64 40.17 -8.91
CA ALA A 298 -8.04 40.33 -8.52
C ALA A 298 -8.67 41.61 -9.10
N GLY A 299 -7.98 42.74 -9.06
CA GLY A 299 -8.46 44.02 -9.62
C GLY A 299 -8.55 44.04 -11.15
N LYS A 300 -7.80 43.19 -11.85
CA LYS A 300 -7.88 43.05 -13.32
C LYS A 300 -9.00 42.12 -13.78
N SER A 301 -9.44 41.20 -12.91
CA SER A 301 -10.46 40.20 -13.22
C SER A 301 -11.80 40.80 -13.71
N LYS A 302 -12.60 40.01 -14.41
CA LYS A 302 -13.95 40.34 -14.87
C LYS A 302 -15.05 39.87 -13.90
N ILE A 303 -14.67 39.30 -12.77
CA ILE A 303 -15.60 38.77 -11.76
C ILE A 303 -16.44 39.93 -11.18
N GLY A 304 -17.77 39.80 -11.27
CA GLY A 304 -18.72 40.79 -10.76
C GLY A 304 -18.77 42.10 -11.56
N LYS A 305 -18.23 42.15 -12.78
CA LYS A 305 -18.36 43.31 -13.69
C LYS A 305 -19.65 43.26 -14.51
#